data_AF-A0A3M7MXS1-F1
#
_entry.id   AF-A0A3M7MXS1-F1
#
_cell.length_a   1.000
_cell.length_b   1.000
_cell.length_c   1.000
_cell.angle_alpha   90.00
_cell.angle_beta   90.00
_cell.angle_gamma   90.00
#
_symmetry.space_group_name_H-M   'P 1'
#
loop_
_entity.id
_entity.type
_entity.pdbx_description
1 polymer ?
#
loop_
_entity_poly.entity_id
_entity_poly.type
_entity_poly.pdbx_seq_one_letter_code
_entity_poly.pdbx_strand_id
1 'polypeptide(L)'
;MWCLVFAALLLTPTSANPISRTIGLSLISKRAEPPSLQLRDHVSASNFTDWPTNIVMLGGAQQFGTWIEPDSGWDNMCNVTCLDLPAYALGACCSPTIHAIGVAAGTGACDFVGISGWTATITDEVGDYTPVGPPQTIVSVNCYSTGS
;
A
#
# COMPACT_ATOMS: atom_id res chain seq x y z
N MET A 1 66.60 15.03 5.10
CA MET A 1 66.26 15.61 3.78
C MET A 1 64.75 15.49 3.65
N TRP A 2 63.98 16.49 4.13
CA TRP A 2 63.34 17.57 3.32
C TRP A 2 62.42 16.98 2.23
N CYS A 3 61.12 17.28 2.11
CA CYS A 3 60.35 18.44 2.53
C CYS A 3 58.89 18.06 2.87
N LEU A 4 58.36 18.73 3.89
CA LEU A 4 56.93 18.97 4.12
C LEU A 4 56.38 19.87 3.01
N VAL A 5 55.18 19.58 2.51
CA VAL A 5 54.33 20.60 1.85
C VAL A 5 52.93 20.50 2.44
N PHE A 6 52.63 21.47 3.30
CA PHE A 6 51.30 21.88 3.71
C PHE A 6 50.58 22.52 2.51
N ALA A 7 49.35 22.11 2.22
CA ALA A 7 48.42 22.89 1.41
C ALA A 7 47.19 23.17 2.27
N ALA A 8 47.08 24.41 2.73
CA ALA A 8 45.99 24.92 3.53
C ALA A 8 45.27 26.05 2.76
N LEU A 9 43.98 26.23 3.08
CA LEU A 9 43.03 27.27 2.65
C LEU A 9 42.49 27.11 1.20
N LEU A 10 41.21 27.34 0.91
CA LEU A 10 40.31 28.42 1.35
C LEU A 10 38.85 27.95 1.46
N LEU A 11 38.23 28.15 2.63
CA LEU A 11 36.77 28.20 2.79
C LEU A 11 36.28 29.59 2.36
N THR A 12 35.35 29.66 1.41
CA THR A 12 34.63 30.89 1.08
C THR A 12 33.24 30.87 1.74
N PRO A 13 32.92 31.80 2.65
CA PRO A 13 31.57 32.02 3.11
C PRO A 13 30.82 32.87 2.06
N THR A 14 29.82 32.29 1.39
CA THR A 14 28.87 33.09 0.61
C THR A 14 27.89 33.77 1.57
N SER A 15 28.09 35.07 1.74
CA SER A 15 27.27 35.98 2.53
C SER A 15 25.87 36.16 1.94
N ALA A 16 24.85 36.02 2.77
CA ALA A 16 23.48 36.39 2.48
C ALA A 16 23.31 37.93 2.47
N ASN A 17 22.64 38.45 1.44
CA ASN A 17 22.03 39.78 1.47
C ASN A 17 20.50 39.63 1.42
N PRO A 18 19.75 40.12 2.41
CA PRO A 18 18.30 40.21 2.32
C PRO A 18 17.92 41.46 1.51
N ILE A 19 17.22 41.28 0.39
CA ILE A 19 16.54 42.37 -0.30
C ILE A 19 15.15 42.52 0.33
N SER A 20 14.98 43.59 1.11
CA SER A 20 13.68 44.11 1.50
C SER A 20 12.93 44.59 0.26
N ARG A 21 11.82 43.93 -0.10
CA ARG A 21 10.77 44.52 -0.94
C ARG A 21 9.50 44.70 -0.12
N THR A 22 9.19 45.97 0.11
CA THR A 22 7.97 46.49 0.71
C THR A 22 6.75 46.19 -0.17
N ILE A 23 5.79 45.47 0.42
CA ILE A 23 4.33 45.58 0.33
C ILE A 23 3.73 45.78 -1.08
N GLY A 24 3.27 44.67 -1.65
CA GLY A 24 2.06 44.63 -2.47
C GLY A 24 1.04 43.73 -1.78
N LEU A 25 0.04 44.34 -1.14
CA LEU A 25 -1.13 43.62 -0.61
C LEU A 25 -1.87 42.99 -1.80
N SER A 26 -1.77 41.68 -1.96
CA SER A 26 -2.81 40.89 -2.57
C SER A 26 -2.81 39.53 -1.87
N LEU A 27 -3.62 39.45 -0.81
CA LEU A 27 -4.02 38.20 -0.17
C LEU A 27 -4.86 37.40 -1.18
N ILE A 28 -4.21 36.77 -2.14
CA ILE A 28 -4.78 35.61 -2.82
C ILE A 28 -4.16 34.41 -2.10
N SER A 29 -4.84 34.03 -1.03
CA SER A 29 -4.72 32.70 -0.44
C SER A 29 -5.00 31.69 -1.56
N LYS A 30 -3.96 31.25 -2.27
CA LYS A 30 -4.00 29.98 -2.97
C LYS A 30 -4.10 28.95 -1.86
N ARG A 31 -5.34 28.65 -1.49
CA ARG A 31 -5.72 27.47 -0.73
C ARG A 31 -4.94 26.33 -1.36
N ALA A 32 -3.96 25.79 -0.64
CA ALA A 32 -3.46 24.47 -0.96
C ALA A 32 -4.70 23.60 -0.94
N GLU A 33 -5.09 23.10 -2.11
CA GLU A 33 -6.13 22.10 -2.19
C GLU A 33 -5.70 21.01 -1.21
N PRO A 34 -6.53 20.66 -0.21
CA PRO A 34 -6.21 19.51 0.63
C PRO A 34 -5.95 18.35 -0.35
N PRO A 35 -4.92 17.52 -0.12
CA PRO A 35 -4.70 16.36 -0.96
C PRO A 35 -6.06 15.70 -1.10
N SER A 36 -6.56 15.61 -2.34
CA SER A 36 -7.84 14.99 -2.60
C SER A 36 -7.76 13.66 -1.88
N LEU A 37 -8.60 13.50 -0.84
CA LEU A 37 -8.81 12.20 -0.24
C LEU A 37 -9.31 11.38 -1.41
N GLN A 38 -8.41 10.63 -2.02
CA GLN A 38 -8.79 9.65 -3.03
C GLN A 38 -9.71 8.74 -2.26
N LEU A 39 -11.01 8.94 -2.48
CA LEU A 39 -12.02 7.99 -2.08
C LEU A 39 -11.55 6.70 -2.73
N ARG A 40 -11.01 5.80 -1.92
CA ARG A 40 -10.62 4.50 -2.41
C ARG A 40 -11.94 3.87 -2.81
N ASP A 41 -12.10 3.65 -4.11
CA ASP A 41 -13.29 3.02 -4.65
C ASP A 41 -13.53 1.71 -3.90
N HIS A 42 -14.81 1.34 -3.81
CA HIS A 42 -15.22 0.10 -3.19
C HIS A 42 -14.37 -1.09 -3.68
N VAL A 43 -14.01 -1.98 -2.75
CA VAL A 43 -13.32 -3.24 -3.08
C VAL A 43 -14.13 -3.96 -4.17
N SER A 44 -13.53 -4.17 -5.33
CA SER A 44 -14.20 -4.84 -6.44
C SER A 44 -13.23 -5.72 -7.22
N ALA A 45 -13.68 -6.94 -7.52
CA ALA A 45 -13.00 -7.86 -8.42
C ALA A 45 -13.03 -7.37 -9.89
N SER A 46 -13.82 -6.33 -10.21
CA SER A 46 -13.96 -5.81 -11.57
C SER A 46 -12.67 -5.29 -12.20
N ASN A 47 -11.68 -4.90 -11.37
CA ASN A 47 -10.36 -4.49 -11.87
C ASN A 47 -9.57 -5.70 -12.41
N PHE A 48 -9.94 -6.91 -12.01
CA PHE A 48 -9.30 -8.19 -12.32
C PHE A 48 -10.15 -8.98 -13.32
N THR A 49 -10.37 -8.40 -14.51
CA THR A 49 -11.34 -8.91 -15.49
C THR A 49 -11.09 -10.34 -15.98
N ASP A 50 -9.84 -10.77 -15.95
CA ASP A 50 -9.32 -12.04 -16.47
C ASP A 50 -8.57 -12.84 -15.41
N TRP A 51 -8.70 -12.46 -14.14
CA TRP A 51 -8.05 -13.12 -13.02
C TRP A 51 -9.05 -13.42 -11.90
N PRO A 52 -9.20 -14.68 -11.47
CA PRO A 52 -10.15 -15.03 -10.43
C PRO A 52 -9.77 -14.32 -9.13
N THR A 53 -10.69 -13.51 -8.63
CA THR A 53 -10.42 -12.63 -7.49
C THR A 53 -11.60 -12.62 -6.53
N ASN A 54 -11.33 -13.01 -5.28
CA ASN A 54 -12.25 -12.84 -4.16
C ASN A 54 -11.63 -12.04 -3.01
N ILE A 55 -10.31 -11.83 -3.05
CA ILE A 55 -9.58 -10.99 -2.10
C ILE A 55 -8.76 -9.98 -2.89
N VAL A 56 -8.84 -8.72 -2.46
CA VAL A 56 -8.00 -7.64 -2.97
C VAL A 56 -7.17 -7.08 -1.83
N MET A 57 -5.85 -7.11 -1.99
CA MET A 57 -4.92 -6.50 -1.05
C MET A 57 -4.33 -5.24 -1.67
N LEU A 58 -4.14 -4.20 -0.85
CA LEU A 58 -3.54 -2.94 -1.28
C LEU A 58 -2.14 -2.80 -0.69
N GLY A 59 -1.16 -2.52 -1.55
CA GLY A 59 0.21 -2.21 -1.14
C GLY A 59 0.74 -0.98 -1.88
N GLY A 60 0.95 0.12 -1.15
CA GLY A 60 1.32 1.40 -1.76
C GLY A 60 0.27 1.89 -2.74
N ALA A 61 0.63 1.97 -4.03
CA ALA A 61 -0.26 2.36 -5.13
C ALA A 61 -0.79 1.17 -5.94
N GLN A 62 -0.45 -0.06 -5.55
CA GLN A 62 -0.77 -1.28 -6.28
C GLN A 62 -1.94 -2.03 -5.63
N GLN A 63 -2.65 -2.79 -6.46
CA GLN A 63 -3.69 -3.74 -6.03
C GLN A 63 -3.24 -5.16 -6.36
N PHE A 64 -3.45 -6.08 -5.43
CA PHE A 64 -3.10 -7.48 -5.58
C PHE A 64 -4.35 -8.32 -5.45
N GLY A 65 -4.76 -8.97 -6.55
CA GLY A 65 -5.95 -9.82 -6.61
C GLY A 65 -5.58 -11.29 -6.51
N THR A 66 -6.34 -12.05 -5.73
CA THR A 66 -6.21 -13.50 -5.65
C THR A 66 -7.55 -14.17 -5.36
N TRP A 67 -7.61 -15.47 -5.67
CA TRP A 67 -8.67 -16.37 -5.25
C TRP A 67 -8.17 -17.31 -4.16
N ILE A 68 -8.91 -17.39 -3.06
CA ILE A 68 -8.75 -18.42 -2.02
C ILE A 68 -9.98 -19.30 -2.04
N GLU A 69 -9.81 -20.62 -2.01
CA GLU A 69 -10.95 -21.53 -2.00
C GLU A 69 -11.63 -21.50 -0.62
N PRO A 70 -12.95 -21.24 -0.53
CA PRO A 70 -13.64 -21.27 0.74
C PRO A 70 -13.58 -22.66 1.40
N ASP A 71 -13.52 -22.69 2.72
CA ASP A 71 -13.48 -23.89 3.57
C ASP A 71 -12.30 -24.85 3.29
N SER A 72 -11.26 -24.37 2.61
CA SER A 72 -10.01 -25.11 2.36
C SER A 72 -9.08 -25.18 3.57
N GLY A 73 -9.32 -24.36 4.58
CA GLY A 73 -8.48 -24.20 5.76
C GLY A 73 -7.44 -23.09 5.58
N TRP A 74 -6.37 -23.15 6.37
CA TRP A 74 -5.31 -22.14 6.33
C TRP A 74 -4.39 -22.34 5.13
N ASP A 75 -4.39 -21.37 4.22
CA ASP A 75 -3.46 -21.26 3.11
C ASP A 75 -2.24 -20.40 3.46
N ASN A 76 -1.09 -20.81 2.96
CA ASN A 76 0.14 -20.02 3.03
C ASN A 76 0.20 -19.08 1.83
N MET A 77 0.18 -17.77 2.09
CA MET A 77 0.16 -16.74 1.05
C MET A 77 1.43 -16.72 0.18
N CYS A 78 2.52 -17.37 0.60
CA CYS A 78 3.70 -17.54 -0.26
C CYS A 78 3.52 -18.59 -1.35
N ASN A 79 2.55 -19.50 -1.20
CA ASN A 79 2.22 -20.51 -2.21
C ASN A 79 1.04 -20.06 -3.11
N VAL A 80 0.39 -18.96 -2.75
CA VAL A 80 -0.71 -18.37 -3.51
C VAL A 80 -0.14 -17.35 -4.49
N THR A 81 -0.64 -17.37 -5.73
CA THR A 81 -0.25 -16.40 -6.76
C THR A 81 -1.21 -15.22 -6.77
N CYS A 82 -0.67 -14.01 -6.75
CA CYS A 82 -1.39 -12.76 -6.88
C CYS A 82 -1.12 -12.12 -8.24
N LEU A 83 -2.14 -11.48 -8.81
CA LEU A 83 -1.99 -10.54 -9.92
C LEU A 83 -1.86 -9.12 -9.38
N ASP A 84 -0.77 -8.45 -9.72
CA ASP A 84 -0.50 -7.04 -9.42
C ASP A 84 -1.04 -6.13 -10.53
N LEU A 85 -1.84 -5.14 -10.16
CA LEU A 85 -2.31 -4.07 -11.05
C LEU A 85 -1.83 -2.68 -10.57
N PRO A 86 -1.51 -1.77 -11.50
CA PRO A 86 -1.68 -1.86 -12.97
C PRO A 86 -0.49 -2.50 -13.69
N ALA A 87 0.51 -3.00 -12.97
CA ALA A 87 1.72 -3.57 -13.58
C ALA A 87 1.46 -4.85 -14.40
N TYR A 88 0.32 -5.51 -14.13
CA TYR A 88 -0.09 -6.78 -14.73
C TYR A 88 1.01 -7.84 -14.59
N ALA A 89 1.47 -8.05 -13.36
CA ALA A 89 2.54 -8.97 -13.02
C ALA A 89 2.06 -10.06 -12.05
N LEU A 90 2.53 -11.29 -12.25
CA LEU A 90 2.24 -12.41 -11.36
C LEU A 90 3.36 -12.61 -10.35
N GLY A 91 3.00 -12.90 -9.10
CA GLY A 91 3.97 -13.19 -8.05
C GLY A 91 3.33 -13.81 -6.81
N ALA A 92 4.16 -14.23 -5.85
CA ALA A 92 3.66 -14.77 -4.59
C ALA A 92 2.94 -13.67 -3.77
N CYS A 93 1.75 -14.00 -3.23
CA CYS A 93 0.94 -13.06 -2.47
C CYS A 93 1.58 -12.60 -1.15
N CYS A 94 2.60 -13.29 -0.65
CA CYS A 94 3.38 -12.86 0.52
C CYS A 94 4.58 -11.95 0.20
N SER A 95 4.84 -11.64 -1.08
CA SER A 95 5.92 -10.70 -1.42
C SER A 95 5.61 -9.23 -1.11
N PRO A 96 4.40 -8.69 -1.34
CA PRO A 96 4.14 -7.27 -1.15
C PRO A 96 3.90 -6.90 0.31
N THR A 97 4.17 -5.62 0.62
CA THR A 97 3.77 -4.99 1.88
C THR A 97 2.35 -4.46 1.74
N ILE A 98 1.44 -4.96 2.57
CA ILE A 98 0.01 -4.65 2.50
C ILE A 98 -0.36 -3.63 3.59
N HIS A 99 -1.11 -2.59 3.21
CA HIS A 99 -1.66 -1.60 4.14
C HIS A 99 -3.18 -1.71 4.31
N ALA A 100 -3.88 -2.44 3.44
CA ALA A 100 -5.30 -2.73 3.61
C ALA A 100 -5.72 -3.96 2.80
N ILE A 101 -6.78 -4.63 3.23
CA ILE A 101 -7.32 -5.83 2.59
C ILE A 101 -8.83 -5.66 2.46
N GLY A 102 -9.41 -6.13 1.35
CA GLY A 102 -10.84 -6.21 1.14
C GLY A 102 -11.24 -7.57 0.55
N VAL A 103 -12.46 -8.00 0.86
CA VAL A 103 -13.10 -9.16 0.22
C VAL A 103 -13.99 -8.63 -0.90
N ALA A 104 -13.83 -9.18 -2.10
CA ALA A 104 -14.47 -8.69 -3.31
C ALA A 104 -15.77 -9.42 -3.66
N ALA A 105 -15.87 -10.72 -3.35
CA ALA A 105 -17.09 -11.55 -3.37
C ALA A 105 -16.75 -13.04 -3.22
N GLY A 106 -17.71 -13.85 -2.77
CA GLY A 106 -17.79 -15.28 -3.13
C GLY A 106 -17.04 -16.25 -2.21
N THR A 107 -16.35 -15.73 -1.20
CA THR A 107 -15.62 -16.51 -0.19
C THR A 107 -16.15 -16.38 1.23
N GLY A 108 -17.24 -15.63 1.44
CA GLY A 108 -17.69 -15.27 2.78
C GLY A 108 -16.60 -14.54 3.59
N ALA A 109 -16.63 -14.69 4.91
CA ALA A 109 -15.60 -14.07 5.75
C ALA A 109 -14.24 -14.73 5.53
N CYS A 110 -13.17 -13.98 5.69
CA CYS A 110 -11.80 -14.48 5.65
C CYS A 110 -11.00 -14.00 6.85
N ASP A 111 -10.29 -14.92 7.49
CA ASP A 111 -9.30 -14.64 8.52
C ASP A 111 -7.92 -14.46 7.89
N PHE A 112 -7.16 -13.47 8.36
CA PHE A 112 -5.82 -13.18 7.88
C PHE A 112 -4.81 -13.14 9.02
N VAL A 113 -3.56 -13.51 8.70
CA VAL A 113 -2.41 -13.38 9.58
C VAL A 113 -1.29 -12.63 8.87
N GLY A 114 -0.80 -11.56 9.48
CA GLY A 114 0.35 -10.78 9.04
C GLY A 114 1.66 -11.23 9.71
N ILE A 115 2.79 -10.94 9.07
CA ILE A 115 4.13 -11.33 9.55
C ILE A 115 4.49 -10.71 10.91
N SER A 116 3.87 -9.60 11.29
CA SER A 116 4.05 -8.96 12.60
C SER A 116 3.12 -9.52 13.68
N GLY A 117 2.36 -10.58 13.38
CA GLY A 117 1.32 -11.13 14.26
C GLY A 117 0.00 -10.37 14.22
N TRP A 118 -0.20 -9.46 13.25
CA TRP A 118 -1.52 -8.85 13.02
C TRP A 118 -2.51 -9.92 12.58
N THR A 119 -3.72 -9.87 13.11
CA THR A 119 -4.80 -10.78 12.71
C THR A 119 -6.10 -10.01 12.57
N ALA A 120 -6.90 -10.33 11.56
CA ALA A 120 -8.25 -9.81 11.43
C ALA A 120 -9.14 -10.81 10.69
N THR A 121 -10.42 -10.80 11.07
CA THR A 121 -11.51 -11.38 10.29
C THR A 121 -12.11 -10.26 9.46
N ILE A 122 -12.16 -10.44 8.15
CA ILE A 122 -12.76 -9.51 7.19
C ILE A 122 -13.98 -10.20 6.61
N THR A 123 -15.15 -9.60 6.78
CA THR A 123 -16.42 -10.14 6.28
C THR A 123 -16.62 -9.84 4.80
N ASP A 124 -17.49 -10.60 4.13
CA ASP A 124 -17.89 -10.39 2.72
C ASP A 124 -18.82 -9.18 2.54
N GLU A 125 -18.65 -8.14 3.37
CA GLU A 125 -19.25 -6.84 3.08
C GLU A 125 -18.44 -6.21 1.94
N VAL A 126 -18.78 -6.62 0.72
CA VAL A 126 -18.18 -6.14 -0.51
C VAL A 126 -18.21 -4.61 -0.50
N GLY A 127 -17.01 -4.03 -0.55
CA GLY A 127 -16.85 -2.60 -0.76
C GLY A 127 -15.97 -1.89 0.26
N ASP A 128 -15.62 -2.49 1.39
CA ASP A 128 -14.79 -1.84 2.40
C ASP A 128 -13.40 -2.48 2.56
N TYR A 129 -12.39 -1.63 2.66
CA TYR A 129 -11.02 -2.05 2.98
C TYR A 129 -10.79 -2.01 4.49
N THR A 130 -10.36 -3.14 5.06
CA THR A 130 -9.85 -3.21 6.43
C THR A 130 -8.38 -2.82 6.45
N PRO A 131 -7.98 -1.76 7.20
CA PRO A 131 -6.59 -1.33 7.27
C PRO A 131 -5.72 -2.34 8.06
N VAL A 132 -4.50 -2.54 7.57
CA VAL A 132 -3.47 -3.37 8.21
C VAL A 132 -2.47 -2.45 8.89
N GLY A 133 -2.37 -2.53 10.21
CA GLY A 133 -1.54 -1.64 11.02
C GLY A 133 -0.52 -2.39 11.86
N PRO A 134 0.79 -2.09 11.74
CA PRO A 134 1.46 -1.35 10.66
C PRO A 134 1.42 -2.11 9.31
N PRO A 135 1.66 -1.45 8.15
CA PRO A 135 1.74 -2.12 6.87
C PRO A 135 2.77 -3.23 6.87
N GLN A 136 2.39 -4.40 6.39
CA GLN A 136 3.18 -5.61 6.53
C GLN A 136 2.79 -6.68 5.51
N THR A 137 3.62 -7.70 5.38
CA THR A 137 3.29 -8.90 4.60
C THR A 137 2.17 -9.70 5.26
N ILE A 138 1.22 -10.17 4.45
CA ILE A 138 0.22 -11.16 4.85
C ILE A 138 0.78 -12.55 4.52
N VAL A 139 0.80 -13.43 5.52
CA VAL A 139 1.46 -14.75 5.45
C VAL A 139 0.47 -15.90 5.41
N SER A 140 -0.73 -15.71 5.94
CA SER A 140 -1.75 -16.76 5.93
C SER A 140 -3.16 -16.19 5.80
N VAL A 141 -4.04 -16.98 5.22
CA VAL A 141 -5.46 -16.68 5.03
C VAL A 141 -6.29 -17.96 5.20
N ASN A 142 -7.51 -17.81 5.71
CA ASN A 142 -8.52 -18.88 5.72
C ASN A 142 -9.88 -18.25 5.42
N CYS A 143 -10.59 -18.72 4.40
CA CYS A 143 -11.88 -18.17 3.99
C CYS A 143 -13.01 -19.18 4.21
N TYR A 144 -14.23 -18.69 4.43
CA TYR A 144 -15.39 -19.49 4.84
C TYR A 144 -16.56 -19.28 3.91
N SER A 145 -17.14 -20.33 3.33
CA SER A 145 -18.29 -20.16 2.43
C SER A 145 -19.40 -19.30 3.07
N THR A 146 -19.95 -18.34 2.33
CA THR A 146 -21.23 -17.72 2.69
C THR A 146 -22.28 -18.83 2.72
N GLY A 147 -22.63 -19.31 3.92
CA GLY A 147 -23.39 -20.55 4.11
C GLY A 147 -24.53 -20.77 3.11
N SER A 148 -24.59 -22.01 2.62
CA SER A 148 -25.67 -22.58 1.81
C SER A 148 -27.06 -22.43 2.44
#